data_AF-A0A2S8BK71-F1
#
_entry.id   AF-A0A2S8BK71-F1
#
_cell.length_a   1.000
_cell.length_b   1.000
_cell.length_c   1.000
_cell.angle_alpha   90.00
_cell.angle_beta   90.00
_cell.angle_gamma   90.00
#
_symmetry.space_group_name_H-M   'P 1'
#
loop_
_entity.id
_entity.type
_entity.pdbx_description
1 polymer ?
#
loop_
_entity_poly.entity_id
_entity_poly.type
_entity_poly.pdbx_seq_one_letter_code
_entity_poly.pdbx_strand_id
1 'polypeptide(L)' 'MGEDAWSWVLGGGEDHALVACFAFAAAVPAGWRVIGRVLDGPARVLVDGREWDGYRGWQSFDGR' A
#
# COMPACT_ATOMS: atom_id res chain seq x y z
N MET A 1 -17.86 -15.57 7.64
CA MET A 1 -16.89 -16.49 7.01
C MET A 1 -16.97 -16.27 5.52
N GLY A 2 -15.88 -15.77 4.92
CA GLY A 2 -15.82 -15.40 3.50
C GLY A 2 -15.73 -13.90 3.28
N GLU A 3 -14.79 -13.23 3.95
CA GLU A 3 -14.39 -11.88 3.55
C GLU A 3 -13.20 -12.00 2.61
N ASP A 4 -13.18 -11.15 1.58
CA ASP A 4 -12.12 -11.13 0.59
C ASP A 4 -10.79 -10.75 1.27
N ALA A 5 -9.76 -11.59 1.16
CA ALA A 5 -8.49 -11.36 1.85
C ALA A 5 -7.82 -10.04 1.43
N TRP A 6 -8.09 -9.55 0.21
CA TRP A 6 -7.49 -8.32 -0.27
C TRP A 6 -8.09 -7.07 0.36
N SER A 7 -9.33 -7.10 0.86
CA SER A 7 -9.88 -5.97 1.61
C SER A 7 -9.07 -5.69 2.87
N TRP A 8 -8.62 -6.75 3.56
CA TRP A 8 -7.77 -6.65 4.74
C TRP A 8 -6.34 -6.21 4.40
N VAL A 9 -5.74 -6.79 3.36
CA VAL A 9 -4.36 -6.46 2.96
C VAL A 9 -4.25 -5.02 2.44
N LEU A 10 -5.24 -4.53 1.70
CA LEU A 10 -5.18 -3.22 1.04
C LEU A 10 -5.86 -2.09 1.83
N GLY A 11 -6.72 -2.43 2.79
CA GLY A 11 -7.47 -1.47 3.60
C GLY A 11 -7.24 -1.57 5.11
N GLY A 12 -6.54 -2.60 5.60
CA GLY A 12 -6.20 -2.76 7.02
C GLY A 12 -5.17 -1.73 7.51
N GLY A 13 -4.82 -1.77 8.81
CA GLY A 13 -3.94 -0.76 9.40
C GLY A 13 -3.16 -1.14 10.66
N GLU A 14 -3.26 -2.37 11.16
CA GLU A 14 -2.67 -2.79 12.46
C GLU A 14 -1.51 -3.79 12.32
N ASP A 15 -0.96 -3.99 11.12
CA ASP A 15 0.12 -4.96 10.90
C ASP A 15 1.48 -4.52 11.44
N HIS A 16 1.62 -3.23 11.80
CA HIS A 16 2.86 -2.62 12.32
C HIS A 16 4.10 -2.88 11.42
N ALA A 17 3.87 -3.08 10.13
CA ALA A 17 4.92 -3.29 9.13
C ALA A 17 5.54 -1.97 8.66
N LEU A 18 6.75 -2.05 8.11
CA LEU A 18 7.43 -0.91 7.48
C LEU A 18 7.18 -0.90 5.96
N VAL A 19 7.00 0.30 5.40
CA VAL A 19 6.95 0.55 3.95
C VAL A 19 7.95 1.64 3.61
N ALA A 20 8.79 1.40 2.60
CA ALA A 20 9.81 2.34 2.16
C ALA A 20 10.06 2.22 0.65
N CYS A 21 10.61 3.29 0.08
CA CYS A 21 11.03 3.36 -1.32
C CYS A 21 12.56 3.41 -1.38
N PHE A 22 13.15 2.62 -2.28
CA PHE A 22 14.59 2.56 -2.51
C PHE A 22 14.90 2.90 -3.96
N ALA A 23 16.01 3.61 -4.20
CA ALA A 23 16.39 4.06 -5.54
C ALA A 23 16.62 2.89 -6.52
N PHE A 24 17.11 1.75 -6.01
CA PHE A 24 17.41 0.55 -6.80
C PHE A 24 16.99 -0.69 -6.03
N ALA A 25 16.61 -1.76 -6.75
CA ALA A 25 16.25 -3.03 -6.13
C ALA A 25 17.40 -3.63 -5.27
N ALA A 26 18.65 -3.40 -5.66
CA ALA A 26 19.83 -3.85 -4.92
C ALA A 26 20.03 -3.14 -3.58
N ALA A 27 19.37 -2.02 -3.33
CA ALA A 27 19.44 -1.30 -2.05
C ALA A 27 18.40 -1.80 -1.03
N VAL A 28 17.53 -2.75 -1.41
CA VAL A 28 16.51 -3.31 -0.52
C VAL A 28 17.18 -4.25 0.49
N PRO A 29 16.99 -4.04 1.81
CA PRO A 29 17.57 -4.93 2.82
C PRO A 29 17.04 -6.36 2.73
N ALA A 30 17.83 -7.32 3.21
CA ALA A 30 17.38 -8.70 3.31
C ALA A 30 16.10 -8.81 4.17
N GLY A 31 15.19 -9.70 3.78
CA GLY A 31 13.91 -9.92 4.48
C GLY A 31 12.77 -8.98 4.05
N TRP A 32 13.05 -7.97 3.22
CA TRP A 32 12.01 -7.12 2.65
C TRP A 32 11.42 -7.74 1.38
N ARG A 33 10.16 -7.44 1.11
CA ARG A 33 9.46 -7.83 -0.13
C ARG A 33 9.17 -6.59 -0.96
N VAL A 34 9.64 -6.58 -2.20
CA VAL A 34 9.26 -5.54 -3.18
C VAL A 34 7.82 -5.79 -3.62
N ILE A 35 6.95 -4.79 -3.48
CA ILE A 35 5.52 -4.88 -3.83
C ILE A 35 5.11 -3.94 -4.97
N GLY A 36 6.03 -3.13 -5.48
CA GLY A 36 5.73 -2.15 -6.52
C GLY A 36 6.94 -1.32 -6.92
N ARG A 37 6.66 -0.20 -7.58
CA ARG A 37 7.67 0.75 -8.05
C ARG A 37 7.13 2.18 -7.97
N VAL A 38 8.02 3.13 -7.75
CA VAL A 38 7.73 4.56 -7.87
C VAL A 38 8.05 4.98 -9.30
N LEU A 39 7.15 5.75 -9.91
CA LEU A 39 7.30 6.30 -11.27
C LEU A 39 7.07 7.82 -11.22
N ASP A 40 7.67 8.54 -12.16
CA ASP A 40 7.32 9.94 -12.38
C ASP A 40 5.84 10.09 -12.77
N GLY A 41 5.21 11.14 -12.27
CA GLY A 41 3.81 11.44 -12.56
C GLY A 41 3.08 12.12 -11.40
N PRO A 42 1.75 12.27 -11.51
CA PRO A 42 0.94 12.86 -10.45
C PRO A 42 0.91 11.95 -9.21
N ALA A 43 0.72 12.56 -8.05
CA ALA A 43 0.62 11.86 -6.77
C ALA A 43 -0.61 10.93 -6.75
N ARG A 44 -0.37 9.62 -6.85
CA ARG A 44 -1.39 8.57 -6.81
C ARG A 44 -0.79 7.22 -6.44
N VAL A 45 -1.63 6.31 -5.96
CA VAL A 45 -1.30 4.90 -5.74
C VAL A 45 -2.16 4.06 -6.66
N LEU A 46 -1.52 3.13 -7.39
CA LEU A 46 -2.19 2.20 -8.29
C LEU A 46 -1.98 0.77 -7.81
N VAL A 47 -3.05 -0.03 -7.82
CA VAL A 47 -3.04 -1.48 -7.62
C VAL A 47 -3.41 -2.12 -8.94
N ASP A 48 -2.55 -3.00 -9.47
CA ASP A 48 -2.71 -3.62 -10.79
C ASP A 48 -3.01 -2.62 -11.93
N GLY A 49 -2.40 -1.44 -11.85
CA GLY A 49 -2.52 -0.38 -12.85
C GLY A 49 -3.79 0.47 -12.75
N ARG A 50 -4.61 0.28 -11.72
CA ARG A 50 -5.84 1.05 -11.48
C ARG A 50 -5.78 1.77 -10.14
N GLU A 51 -6.44 2.91 -10.04
CA GLU A 51 -6.58 3.59 -8.75
C GLU A 51 -7.38 2.71 -7.79
N TRP A 52 -6.96 2.70 -6.52
CA TRP A 52 -7.67 1.98 -5.48
C TRP A 52 -8.99 2.69 -5.13
N ASP A 53 -10.09 1.98 -5.37
CA ASP A 53 -11.48 2.39 -5.08
C ASP A 53 -11.99 1.84 -3.73
N GLY A 54 -11.26 0.91 -3.12
CA GLY A 54 -11.64 0.37 -1.82
C GLY A 54 -11.32 1.31 -0.65
N TYR A 55 -11.56 0.80 0.57
CA TYR A 55 -11.25 1.52 1.80
C TYR A 55 -9.78 1.94 1.85
N ARG A 56 -9.53 3.22 2.17
CA ARG A 56 -8.19 3.86 2.14
C ARG A 56 -7.48 3.88 3.49
N GLY A 57 -7.90 3.00 4.40
CA GLY A 57 -7.37 2.93 5.75
C GLY A 57 -8.10 3.84 6.75
N TRP A 58 -7.65 3.75 8.00
CA TRP A 58 -8.31 4.37 9.13
C TRP A 58 -8.17 5.89 9.18
N GLN A 59 -9.27 6.57 9.48
CA GLN A 59 -9.35 8.01 9.73
C GLN A 59 -10.01 8.26 11.10
N SER A 60 -9.34 9.01 11.98
CA SER A 60 -9.83 9.26 13.36
C SER A 60 -11.02 10.19 13.42
N PHE A 61 -11.11 11.09 12.45
CA PHE A 61 -12.14 12.10 12.33
C PHE A 61 -12.57 12.13 10.87
N ASP A 62 -13.87 12.13 10.63
CA ASP A 62 -14.39 12.46 9.30
C ASP A 62 -14.33 13.98 9.17
N GLY A 63 -13.49 14.47 8.26
CA GLY A 63 -13.31 15.90 8.02
C GLY A 63 -14.56 16.48 7.35
N ARG A 64 -15.50 17.00 8.16
CA ARG A 64 -16.57 17.86 7.69
C ARG A 64 -16.26 19.33 7.96
#